data_AF-A0A238LHC1-F1
#
_entry.id   AF-A0A238LHC1-F1
#
_cell.length_a   1.000
_cell.length_b   1.000
_cell.length_c   1.000
_cell.angle_alpha   90.00
_cell.angle_beta   90.00
_cell.angle_gamma   90.00
#
_symmetry.space_group_name_H-M   'P 1'
#
loop_
_entity.id
_entity.type
_entity.pdbx_description
1 polymer ?
#
loop_
_entity_poly.entity_id
_entity_poly.type
_entity_poly.pdbx_seq_one_letter_code
_entity_poly.pdbx_strand_id
1 'polypeptide(L)' 'MAQVRLNNVRYNAAKGAFEARVDVIRHGTVFRYPCQVPGPANMDYEQVSAELAHSALRMSDSSGVRSLH' A
#
# COMPACT_ATOMS: atom_id res chain seq x y z
N MET A 1 1.31 -14.43 10.13
CA MET A 1 2.05 -13.22 9.70
C MET A 1 1.61 -12.90 8.28
N ALA A 2 1.16 -11.68 7.99
CA ALA A 2 0.84 -11.26 6.63
C ALA A 2 2.15 -10.83 5.94
N GLN A 3 2.44 -11.34 4.75
CA GLN A 3 3.61 -10.91 3.99
C GLN A 3 3.20 -9.77 3.07
N VAL A 4 3.90 -8.65 3.14
CA VAL A 4 3.65 -7.47 2.31
C VAL A 4 4.77 -7.37 1.28
N ARG A 5 4.39 -7.28 0.01
CA ARG A 5 5.32 -7.09 -1.12
C ARG A 5 4.92 -5.83 -1.87
N LEU A 6 5.79 -4.82 -1.81
CA LEU A 6 5.63 -3.63 -2.64
C LEU A 6 6.08 -3.97 -4.06
N ASN A 7 5.25 -3.67 -5.04
CA ASN A 7 5.51 -3.92 -6.44
C ASN A 7 5.20 -2.65 -7.25
N ASN A 8 6.13 -2.28 -8.12
CA ASN A 8 5.92 -1.25 -9.13
C ASN A 8 5.56 0.13 -8.53
N VAL A 9 6.46 0.67 -7.68
CA VAL A 9 6.37 2.04 -7.16
C VAL A 9 6.68 3.02 -8.29
N ARG A 10 5.74 3.92 -8.59
CA ARG A 10 5.88 4.96 -9.60
C ARG A 10 5.50 6.31 -9.01
N TYR A 11 6.20 7.35 -9.44
CA TYR A 11 5.80 8.72 -9.15
C TYR A 11 4.97 9.28 -10.30
N ASN A 12 3.81 9.86 -9.98
CA ASN A 12 2.94 10.52 -10.95
C ASN A 12 3.00 12.03 -10.74
N ALA A 13 3.87 12.70 -11.50
CA ALA A 13 4.06 14.15 -11.45
C ALA A 13 2.80 14.94 -11.85
N ALA A 14 1.94 14.37 -12.71
CA ALA A 14 0.68 15.02 -13.11
C ALA A 14 -0.33 15.08 -11.96
N LYS A 15 -0.26 14.13 -11.02
CA LYS A 15 -1.10 14.10 -9.81
C LYS A 15 -0.39 14.61 -8.55
N GLY A 16 0.93 14.78 -8.60
CA GLY A 16 1.73 15.04 -7.40
C GLY A 16 1.61 13.92 -6.37
N ALA A 17 1.60 12.66 -6.82
CA ALA A 17 1.37 11.51 -5.96
C ALA A 17 2.21 10.31 -6.36
N PHE A 18 2.66 9.54 -5.38
CA PHE A 18 3.30 8.25 -5.56
C PHE A 18 2.23 7.17 -5.62
N GLU A 19 2.25 6.36 -6.66
CA GLU A 19 1.36 5.22 -6.82
C GLU A 19 2.21 3.96 -6.70
N ALA A 20 1.78 2.99 -5.90
CA ALA A 20 2.38 1.66 -5.89
C ALA A 20 1.32 0.58 -5.79
N ARG A 21 1.65 -0.61 -6.28
CA ARG A 21 0.85 -1.79 -5.98
C ARG A 21 1.47 -2.49 -4.81
N VAL A 22 0.64 -2.85 -3.84
CA VAL A 22 1.07 -3.67 -2.72
C VAL A 22 0.34 -5.00 -2.77
N ASP A 23 1.11 -6.07 -2.89
CA ASP A 23 0.63 -7.44 -2.83
C ASP A 23 0.73 -7.91 -1.37
N VAL A 24 -0.42 -8.16 -0.74
CA VAL A 24 -0.51 -8.66 0.64
C VAL A 24 -0.92 -10.13 0.61
N ILE A 25 -0.07 -11.00 1.14
CA ILE A 25 -0.32 -12.44 1.21
C ILE A 25 -0.87 -12.75 2.61
N ARG A 26 -2.14 -13.17 2.69
CA ARG A 26 -2.83 -13.61 3.92
C ARG A 26 -3.53 -14.94 3.69
N HIS A 27 -3.30 -15.92 4.57
CA HIS A 27 -3.97 -17.22 4.54
C HIS A 27 -3.87 -17.95 3.18
N GLY A 28 -2.79 -17.75 2.43
CA GLY A 28 -2.61 -18.31 1.08
C GLY A 28 -3.29 -17.51 -0.03
N THR A 29 -4.04 -16.45 0.30
CA THR A 29 -4.66 -15.54 -0.65
C THR A 29 -3.79 -14.30 -0.87
N VAL A 30 -3.61 -13.92 -2.13
CA VAL A 30 -2.89 -12.70 -2.52
C VAL A 30 -3.90 -11.59 -2.78
N PHE A 31 -3.88 -10.57 -1.93
CA PHE A 31 -4.68 -9.37 -2.09
C PHE A 31 -3.84 -8.26 -2.70
N ARG A 32 -4.32 -7.67 -3.80
CA ARG A 32 -3.63 -6.56 -4.47
C ARG A 32 -4.32 -5.26 -4.14
N TYR A 33 -3.59 -4.36 -3.49
CA TYR A 33 -4.09 -3.03 -3.16
C TYR A 33 -3.30 -1.97 -3.95
N PRO A 34 -3.95 -1.23 -4.85
CA PRO A 34 -3.36 -0.02 -5.39
C PRO A 34 -3.36 1.06 -4.30
N CYS A 35 -2.18 1.42 -3.80
CA CYS A 35 -2.01 2.47 -2.82
C CYS A 35 -1.45 3.72 -3.51
N GLN A 36 -1.98 4.88 -3.15
CA GLN A 36 -1.48 6.16 -3.62
C GLN A 36 -1.17 7.04 -2.41
N VAL A 37 0.01 7.64 -2.39
CA VAL A 37 0.47 8.56 -1.37
C VAL A 37 0.64 9.93 -2.03
N PRO A 38 -0.23 10.90 -1.74
CA PRO A 38 -0.03 12.26 -2.22
C PRO A 38 1.23 12.85 -1.56
N GLY A 39 2.11 13.43 -2.36
CA GLY A 39 3.38 13.94 -1.85
C GLY A 39 4.23 14.63 -2.92
N PRO A 40 5.07 15.59 -2.51
CA PRO A 40 6.02 16.23 -3.42
C PRO A 40 7.01 15.19 -3.97
N ALA A 41 7.47 15.34 -5.21
CA ALA A 41 8.44 14.43 -5.84
C ALA A 41 9.75 14.29 -5.05
N ASN A 42 10.07 15.32 -4.26
CA ASN A 42 11.25 15.41 -3.42
C ASN A 42 11.05 14.77 -2.04
N MET A 43 9.90 14.13 -1.80
CA MET A 43 9.66 13.37 -0.58
C MET A 43 10.57 12.14 -0.54
N ASP A 44 11.04 11.80 0.65
CA ASP A 44 11.97 10.71 0.83
C ASP A 44 11.34 9.37 0.42
N TYR A 45 12.06 8.60 -0.40
CA TYR A 45 11.56 7.33 -0.90
C TYR A 45 11.27 6.35 0.24
N GLU A 46 12.07 6.38 1.31
CA GLU A 46 11.82 5.55 2.49
C GLU A 46 10.49 5.91 3.14
N GLN A 47 10.18 7.21 3.32
CA GLN A 47 8.89 7.66 3.87
C GLN A 47 7.72 7.23 2.98
N VAL A 48 7.83 7.41 1.67
CA VAL A 48 6.80 7.01 0.71
C VAL A 48 6.56 5.50 0.78
N SER A 49 7.63 4.71 0.82
CA SER A 49 7.55 3.25 0.88
C SER A 49 6.92 2.77 2.20
N ALA A 50 7.25 3.42 3.32
CA ALA A 50 6.67 3.14 4.63
C ALA A 50 5.18 3.46 4.66
N GLU A 51 4.76 4.62 4.15
CA GLU A 51 3.36 5.04 4.07
C GLU A 51 2.53 4.11 3.16
N LEU A 52 3.09 3.68 2.02
CA LEU A 52 2.46 2.71 1.11
C LEU A 52 2.29 1.35 1.78
N ALA A 53 3.35 0.84 2.42
CA ALA A 53 3.32 -0.43 3.14
C ALA A 53 2.31 -0.38 4.29
N HIS A 54 2.32 0.71 5.07
CA HIS A 54 1.43 0.92 6.21
C HIS A 54 -0.03 1.06 5.76
N SER A 55 -0.31 1.77 4.67
CA SER A 55 -1.66 1.88 4.09
C SER A 55 -2.19 0.53 3.62
N ALA A 56 -1.37 -0.26 2.91
CA ALA A 56 -1.74 -1.60 2.46
C ALA A 56 -1.97 -2.57 3.63
N LEU A 57 -1.12 -2.51 4.66
CA LEU A 57 -1.29 -3.27 5.90
C LEU A 57 -2.60 -2.89 6.58
N ARG A 58 -2.86 -1.59 6.74
CA ARG A 58 -4.10 -1.09 7.34
C ARG A 58 -5.33 -1.52 6.54
N MET A 59 -5.31 -1.46 5.21
CA MET A 59 -6.41 -1.91 4.35
C MET A 59 -6.62 -3.43 4.40
N SER A 60 -5.53 -4.21 4.48
CA SER A 60 -5.62 -5.67 4.65
C SER A 60 -6.15 -6.03 6.03
N ASP A 61 -5.75 -5.31 7.07
CA ASP A 61 -6.22 -5.52 8.44
C ASP A 61 -7.68 -5.11 8.63
N SER A 62 -8.08 -3.96 8.06
CA SER A 62 -9.47 -3.51 8.08
C SER A 62 -10.41 -4.39 7.24
N SER A 63 -9.88 -5.10 6.24
CA SER A 63 -10.65 -6.13 5.51
C SER A 63 -10.98 -7.35 6.38
N GLY A 64 -10.28 -7.55 7.51
CA GLY A 64 -10.52 -8.63 8.46
C GLY A 64 -11.57 -8.34 9.54
N VAL A 65 -12.04 -7.10 9.68
CA VAL A 65 -12.98 -6.71 10.77
C VAL A 65 -14.45 -6.61 10.34
N ARG A 66 -14.84 -7.15 9.17
CA ARG A 66 -16.27 -7.31 8.81
C ARG A 66 -16.69 -8.78 8.88
N SER A 67 -16.71 -9.29 10.10
CA SER A 67 -17.56 -10.42 10.49
C SER A 67 -17.96 -10.16 11.93
N LEU A 68 -19.12 -9.51 12.13
CA LEU A 68 -19.99 -9.51 13.33
C LEU A 68 -20.86 -8.24 13.31
N HIS A 69 -22.05 -8.32 12.71
CA HIS A 69 -23.33 -8.37 13.42
C HIS A 69 -24.47 -8.58 12.41
#